data_AF-A0A0L1ILA4-F1
#
_entry.id   AF-A0A0L1ILA4-F1
#
_cell.length_a   1.000
_cell.length_b   1.000
_cell.length_c   1.000
_cell.angle_alpha   90.00
_cell.angle_beta   90.00
_cell.angle_gamma   90.00
#
_symmetry.space_group_name_H-M   'P 1'
#
loop_
_entity.id
_entity.type
_entity.pdbx_description
1 polymer ?
#
loop_
_entity_poly.entity_id
_entity_poly.type
_entity_poly.pdbx_seq_one_letter_code
_entity_poly.pdbx_strand_id
1 'polypeptide(L)'
;LLFFFPSLSTSGKLSASGCTFTMSATEQEDKYPSPDVMVAGGSDQSSEYSKKNDNGIVLIPQPSDDPEDPLNWPMHKKITIFACICLAGFAGQMSPNSNQLTFIYQIPAYHKTQTDLLNSVAAGLAGWVAGPFFVIPLVGVIGRSSVVFWSLVAIFACQIWAAEMTGANDYISFTLSRLFCGMFGGIPAILGSGYIMDMFYLHQRGKAFAIFEVLIIFAVVGGGTLGGFIAERKPWNYVFWWTLGPVGAAILAVFFFVEETTFPRDPSMPKRAPLPKGWLANRIATFLPGTKTQPSGKGSEFVSTH
;
A
#
# COMPACT_ATOMS: atom_id res chain seq x y z
N LEU A 1 10.27 -5.28 22.11
CA LEU A 1 9.54 -5.55 23.35
C LEU A 1 8.74 -6.83 23.17
N LEU A 2 9.26 -7.91 23.77
CA LEU A 2 8.67 -9.24 23.83
C LEU A 2 7.50 -9.23 24.82
N PHE A 3 6.34 -9.74 24.44
CA PHE A 3 5.30 -10.08 25.42
C PHE A 3 5.32 -11.58 25.72
N PHE A 4 5.54 -11.83 27.01
CA PHE A 4 5.64 -13.10 27.72
C PHE A 4 4.33 -13.90 27.71
N PHE A 5 4.44 -15.21 27.50
CA PHE A 5 3.48 -16.20 28.00
C PHE A 5 3.75 -16.44 29.50
N PRO A 6 2.72 -16.56 30.37
CA PRO A 6 2.88 -17.27 31.62
C PRO A 6 2.45 -18.73 31.46
N SER A 7 3.41 -19.62 31.66
CA SER A 7 3.20 -21.00 32.04
C SER A 7 2.83 -21.05 33.53
N LEU A 8 1.80 -21.82 33.89
CA LEU A 8 1.64 -22.32 35.24
C LEU A 8 1.23 -23.79 35.20
N SER A 9 2.14 -24.64 35.65
CA SER A 9 1.96 -26.05 35.92
C SER A 9 1.66 -26.26 37.41
N THR A 10 0.96 -27.37 37.66
CA THR A 10 0.94 -28.25 38.85
C THR A 10 -0.02 -27.96 40.02
N SER A 11 -1.00 -28.87 40.09
CA SER A 11 -1.42 -29.69 41.25
C SER A 11 -2.27 -29.10 42.38
N GLY A 12 -3.45 -29.69 42.60
CA GLY A 12 -4.01 -29.84 43.94
C GLY A 12 -5.53 -30.07 44.08
N LYS A 13 -5.95 -31.35 44.08
CA LYS A 13 -6.98 -32.01 44.94
C LYS A 13 -8.42 -31.40 45.01
N LEU A 14 -9.46 -32.07 44.49
CA LEU A 14 -10.24 -33.26 44.95
C LEU A 14 -11.60 -32.87 45.57
N SER A 15 -12.67 -33.61 45.18
CA SER A 15 -13.99 -33.83 45.82
C SER A 15 -15.17 -33.41 44.91
N ALA A 16 -16.22 -34.21 44.62
CA ALA A 16 -16.57 -35.59 44.92
C ALA A 16 -17.73 -36.05 43.99
N SER A 17 -17.86 -37.37 43.83
CA SER A 17 -19.12 -38.14 43.65
C SER A 17 -19.96 -37.97 42.37
N GLY A 18 -19.68 -38.84 41.40
CA GLY A 18 -20.60 -39.91 40.97
C GLY A 18 -21.99 -39.57 40.45
N CYS A 19 -22.16 -39.57 39.12
CA CYS A 19 -23.31 -40.20 38.46
C CYS A 19 -22.92 -40.58 37.02
N THR A 20 -22.74 -41.87 36.79
CA THR A 20 -22.42 -42.47 35.48
C THR A 20 -23.71 -42.57 34.67
N PHE A 21 -23.79 -41.89 33.53
CA PHE A 21 -24.81 -42.12 32.51
C PHE A 21 -24.17 -42.85 31.34
N THR A 22 -24.41 -44.16 31.23
CA THR A 22 -24.06 -44.96 30.06
C THR A 22 -25.10 -44.75 28.96
N MET A 23 -24.68 -44.24 27.80
CA MET A 23 -25.38 -44.48 26.53
C MET A 23 -24.38 -44.83 25.43
N SER A 24 -24.74 -45.91 24.74
CA SER A 24 -24.09 -46.65 23.66
C SER A 24 -23.33 -45.77 22.64
N ALA A 25 -22.05 -46.11 22.43
CA ALA A 25 -21.28 -45.62 21.30
C ALA A 25 -21.77 -46.32 20.02
N THR A 26 -22.43 -45.56 19.15
CA THR A 26 -22.46 -45.89 17.73
C THR A 26 -21.36 -45.05 17.10
N GLU A 27 -20.24 -45.66 16.73
CA GLU A 27 -19.20 -45.01 15.94
C GLU A 27 -19.80 -44.68 14.57
N GLN A 28 -20.07 -43.41 14.34
CA GLN A 28 -20.36 -42.87 13.02
C GLN A 28 -19.21 -41.94 12.67
N GLU A 29 -18.33 -42.46 11.81
CA GLU A 29 -17.12 -41.81 11.32
C GLU A 29 -17.54 -40.68 10.35
N ASP A 30 -17.78 -39.48 10.87
CA ASP A 30 -18.00 -38.29 10.04
C ASP A 30 -16.67 -37.83 9.43
N LYS A 31 -16.35 -38.45 8.29
CA LYS A 31 -15.30 -38.04 7.38
C LYS A 31 -15.64 -36.67 6.81
N TYR A 32 -15.07 -35.60 7.40
CA TYR A 32 -15.08 -34.28 6.78
C TYR A 32 -14.47 -34.39 5.37
N PRO A 33 -15.19 -33.99 4.31
CA PRO A 33 -14.58 -33.94 2.99
C PRO A 33 -13.50 -32.86 2.99
N SER A 34 -12.29 -33.25 2.59
CA SER A 34 -11.23 -32.33 2.17
C SER A 34 -11.83 -31.28 1.23
N PRO A 35 -11.31 -30.03 1.20
CA PRO A 35 -11.84 -29.01 0.32
C PRO A 35 -11.62 -29.45 -1.13
N ASP A 36 -12.67 -30.06 -1.69
CA ASP A 36 -12.78 -30.35 -3.10
C ASP A 36 -12.61 -29.04 -3.84
N VAL A 37 -11.64 -29.06 -4.74
CA VAL A 37 -11.58 -28.20 -5.91
C VAL A 37 -13.00 -28.07 -6.44
N MET A 38 -13.56 -26.86 -6.40
CA MET A 38 -14.79 -26.55 -7.12
C MET A 38 -14.50 -26.72 -8.61
N VAL A 39 -14.61 -27.97 -9.09
CA VAL A 39 -14.75 -28.27 -10.51
C VAL A 39 -16.15 -27.85 -10.86
N ALA A 40 -16.28 -26.59 -11.28
CA ALA A 40 -17.47 -26.14 -11.99
C ALA A 40 -17.65 -27.05 -13.21
N GLY A 41 -18.72 -27.83 -13.20
CA GLY A 41 -19.18 -28.60 -14.35
C GLY A 41 -19.55 -27.63 -15.47
N GLY A 42 -18.59 -27.37 -16.36
CA GLY A 42 -18.71 -26.47 -17.49
C GLY A 42 -17.34 -26.24 -18.11
N SER A 43 -17.11 -26.87 -19.27
CA SER A 43 -15.95 -26.80 -20.17
C SER A 43 -14.63 -27.46 -19.76
N ASP A 44 -14.54 -28.77 -20.02
CA ASP A 44 -13.24 -29.43 -20.31
C ASP A 44 -12.54 -28.86 -21.56
N GLN A 45 -13.17 -27.95 -22.31
CA GLN A 45 -12.57 -27.26 -23.46
C GLN A 45 -11.75 -26.01 -23.10
N SER A 46 -11.84 -25.44 -21.89
CA SER A 46 -11.10 -24.21 -21.55
C SER A 46 -9.65 -24.47 -21.10
N SER A 47 -9.30 -25.73 -20.79
CA SER A 47 -7.94 -26.10 -20.34
C SER A 47 -6.96 -26.32 -21.50
N GLU A 48 -7.45 -26.64 -22.70
CA GLU A 48 -6.64 -26.97 -23.89
C GLU A 48 -6.10 -25.71 -24.61
N TYR A 49 -6.79 -24.57 -24.51
CA TYR A 49 -6.40 -23.30 -25.16
C TYR A 49 -5.70 -22.30 -24.22
N SER A 50 -5.40 -22.68 -22.99
CA SER A 50 -4.73 -21.81 -22.03
C SER A 50 -3.24 -21.65 -22.38
N LYS A 51 -2.76 -20.43 -22.61
CA LYS A 51 -1.34 -20.15 -22.87
C LYS A 51 -0.50 -20.60 -21.68
N LYS A 52 0.54 -21.36 -21.95
CA LYS A 52 1.52 -21.86 -20.97
C LYS A 52 2.87 -21.23 -21.23
N ASN A 53 3.65 -21.01 -20.17
CA ASN A 53 5.07 -20.66 -20.30
C ASN A 53 5.88 -21.87 -20.80
N ASP A 54 7.13 -21.63 -21.19
CA ASP A 54 8.10 -22.66 -21.63
C ASP A 54 8.25 -23.84 -20.64
N ASN A 55 7.93 -23.62 -19.36
CA ASN A 55 7.96 -24.62 -18.29
C ASN A 55 6.63 -25.35 -18.07
N GLY A 56 5.65 -25.22 -18.98
CA GLY A 56 4.34 -25.87 -18.90
C GLY A 56 3.36 -25.29 -17.88
N ILE A 57 3.72 -24.20 -17.19
CA ILE A 57 2.88 -23.53 -16.20
C ILE A 57 1.81 -22.71 -16.91
N VAL A 58 0.53 -22.92 -16.55
CA VAL A 58 -0.61 -22.14 -17.04
C VAL A 58 -0.51 -20.69 -16.56
N LEU A 59 -0.57 -19.74 -17.50
CA LEU A 59 -0.51 -18.31 -17.20
C LEU A 59 -1.88 -17.79 -16.78
N ILE A 60 -1.98 -17.33 -15.53
CA ILE A 60 -3.20 -16.73 -14.98
C ILE A 60 -2.82 -15.34 -14.46
N PRO A 61 -3.38 -14.25 -14.99
CA PRO A 61 -4.37 -14.16 -16.08
C PRO A 61 -3.76 -14.56 -17.43
N GLN A 62 -4.61 -14.94 -18.38
CA GLN A 62 -4.17 -15.21 -19.75
C GLN A 62 -3.70 -13.90 -20.40
N PRO A 63 -2.45 -13.85 -20.95
CA PRO A 63 -1.95 -12.63 -21.57
C PRO A 63 -2.69 -12.33 -22.88
N SER A 64 -3.07 -11.05 -23.07
CA SER A 64 -3.63 -10.57 -24.33
C SER A 64 -2.54 -10.56 -25.43
N ASP A 65 -2.93 -10.43 -26.70
CA ASP A 65 -1.97 -10.27 -27.80
C ASP A 65 -1.53 -8.80 -27.99
N ASP A 66 -2.08 -7.89 -27.18
CA ASP A 66 -1.74 -6.47 -27.22
C ASP A 66 -0.38 -6.20 -26.54
N PRO A 67 0.58 -5.52 -27.21
CA PRO A 67 1.85 -5.14 -26.60
C PRO A 67 1.70 -4.12 -25.45
N GLU A 68 0.55 -3.45 -25.32
CA GLU A 68 0.25 -2.57 -24.19
C GLU A 68 -0.16 -3.32 -22.91
N ASP A 69 -0.42 -4.64 -22.97
CA ASP A 69 -0.74 -5.44 -21.78
C ASP A 69 0.50 -5.52 -20.85
N PRO A 70 0.41 -5.06 -19.59
CA PRO A 70 1.50 -5.14 -18.63
C PRO A 70 1.99 -6.57 -18.36
N LEU A 71 1.19 -7.60 -18.66
CA LEU A 71 1.62 -9.00 -18.58
C LEU A 71 2.69 -9.36 -19.61
N ASN A 72 2.69 -8.71 -20.77
CA ASN A 72 3.62 -8.96 -21.88
C ASN A 72 4.93 -8.17 -21.79
N TRP A 73 5.03 -7.22 -20.84
CA TRP A 73 6.23 -6.39 -20.72
C TRP A 73 7.47 -7.21 -20.36
N PRO A 74 8.66 -6.79 -20.84
CA PRO A 74 9.89 -7.48 -20.51
C PRO A 74 10.19 -7.36 -19.01
N MET A 75 10.80 -8.41 -18.44
CA MET A 75 10.98 -8.53 -16.99
C MET A 75 11.76 -7.36 -16.37
N HIS A 76 12.75 -6.80 -17.08
CA HIS A 76 13.50 -5.63 -16.60
C HIS A 76 12.56 -4.44 -16.35
N LYS A 77 11.60 -4.18 -17.24
CA LYS A 77 10.63 -3.08 -17.09
C LYS A 77 9.73 -3.31 -15.90
N LYS A 78 9.24 -4.54 -15.71
CA LYS A 78 8.41 -4.92 -14.55
C LYS A 78 9.16 -4.71 -13.24
N ILE A 79 10.43 -5.14 -13.17
CA ILE A 79 11.27 -4.98 -11.99
C ILE A 79 11.56 -3.51 -11.70
N THR A 80 11.86 -2.70 -12.72
CA THR A 80 12.09 -1.25 -12.53
C THR A 80 10.85 -0.55 -11.99
N ILE A 81 9.67 -0.81 -12.56
CA ILE A 81 8.40 -0.25 -12.06
C ILE A 81 8.14 -0.73 -10.64
N PHE A 82 8.28 -2.03 -10.38
CA PHE A 82 8.13 -2.61 -9.05
C PHE A 82 9.06 -1.94 -8.02
N ALA A 83 10.34 -1.77 -8.33
CA ALA A 83 11.30 -1.10 -7.46
C ALA A 83 10.92 0.37 -7.17
N CYS A 84 10.42 1.10 -8.17
CA CYS A 84 9.95 2.48 -7.99
C CYS A 84 8.72 2.55 -7.08
N ILE A 85 7.78 1.61 -7.24
CA ILE A 85 6.60 1.50 -6.38
C ILE A 85 6.97 1.09 -4.95
N CYS A 86 7.93 0.17 -4.77
CA CYS A 86 8.49 -0.16 -3.46
C CYS A 86 9.11 1.07 -2.79
N LEU A 87 9.89 1.86 -3.54
CA LEU A 87 10.50 3.09 -3.04
C LEU A 87 9.43 4.13 -2.66
N ALA A 88 8.40 4.29 -3.48
CA ALA A 88 7.26 5.18 -3.21
C ALA A 88 6.48 4.75 -1.96
N GLY A 89 6.21 3.46 -1.81
CA GLY A 89 5.61 2.88 -0.61
C GLY A 89 6.49 3.11 0.61
N PHE A 90 7.79 2.82 0.52
CA PHE A 90 8.74 3.04 1.58
C PHE A 90 8.76 4.51 2.03
N ALA A 91 8.95 5.45 1.10
CA ALA A 91 8.99 6.87 1.41
C ALA A 91 7.66 7.40 1.97
N GLY A 92 6.54 6.91 1.45
CA GLY A 92 5.19 7.28 1.89
C GLY A 92 4.89 6.84 3.32
N GLN A 93 5.29 5.62 3.68
CA GLN A 93 5.09 5.06 5.03
C GLN A 93 6.09 5.60 6.04
N MET A 94 7.32 5.88 5.61
CA MET A 94 8.36 6.39 6.50
C MET A 94 8.05 7.82 6.98
N SER A 95 7.48 8.66 6.13
CA SER A 95 7.25 10.10 6.38
C SER A 95 6.33 10.43 7.56
N PRO A 96 5.12 9.85 7.70
CA PRO A 96 4.28 10.09 8.87
C PRO A 96 4.85 9.40 10.14
N ASN A 97 5.56 8.28 9.97
CA ASN A 97 6.11 7.50 11.09
C ASN A 97 7.41 8.06 11.67
N SER A 98 8.09 8.97 10.98
CA SER A 98 9.32 9.59 11.47
C SER A 98 9.13 10.34 12.79
N ASN A 99 7.91 10.79 13.10
CA ASN A 99 7.58 11.49 14.34
C ASN A 99 7.34 10.57 15.55
N GLN A 100 7.18 9.26 15.35
CA GLN A 100 6.72 8.34 16.41
C GLN A 100 7.65 8.27 17.62
N LEU A 101 8.96 8.42 17.42
CA LEU A 101 9.95 8.41 18.51
C LEU A 101 10.46 9.80 18.88
N THR A 102 10.13 10.83 18.08
CA THR A 102 10.72 12.17 18.22
C THR A 102 9.80 13.17 18.91
N PHE A 103 8.52 12.81 19.11
CA PHE A 103 7.53 13.69 19.73
C PHE A 103 7.93 14.16 21.14
N ILE A 104 8.69 13.38 21.91
CA ILE A 104 9.14 13.78 23.26
C ILE A 104 10.03 15.04 23.19
N TYR A 105 10.86 15.17 22.15
CA TYR A 105 11.74 16.32 21.97
C TYR A 105 10.99 17.62 21.58
N GLN A 106 9.70 17.51 21.24
CA GLN A 106 8.84 18.66 20.91
C GLN A 106 8.15 19.27 22.12
N ILE A 107 8.12 18.58 23.28
CA ILE A 107 7.56 19.07 24.55
C ILE A 107 8.07 20.47 24.93
N PRO A 108 9.40 20.71 24.99
CA PRO A 108 9.91 22.02 25.36
C PRO A 108 9.63 23.11 24.31
N ALA A 109 9.44 22.74 23.03
CA ALA A 109 9.21 23.70 21.96
C ALA A 109 7.78 24.25 21.94
N TYR A 110 6.78 23.38 22.18
CA TYR A 110 5.37 23.76 22.15
C TYR A 110 4.78 24.10 23.52
N HIS A 111 5.52 23.88 24.61
CA HIS A 111 5.03 24.03 25.99
C HIS A 111 3.73 23.25 26.24
N LYS A 112 3.65 22.02 25.70
CA LYS A 112 2.50 21.12 25.80
C LYS A 112 2.80 19.87 26.61
N THR A 113 1.76 19.16 27.03
CA THR A 113 1.92 17.89 27.73
C THR A 113 2.33 16.78 26.76
N GLN A 114 2.88 15.69 27.30
CA GLN A 114 3.17 14.50 26.49
C GLN A 114 1.93 13.95 25.79
N THR A 115 0.78 13.97 26.47
CA THR A 115 -0.50 13.51 25.92
C THR A 115 -0.94 14.34 24.72
N ASP A 116 -0.73 15.66 24.77
CA ASP A 116 -1.02 16.52 23.63
C ASP A 116 -0.17 16.11 22.42
N LEU A 117 1.14 15.92 22.58
CA LEU A 117 1.99 15.54 21.45
C LEU A 117 1.70 14.15 20.89
N LEU A 118 1.22 13.23 21.73
CA LEU A 118 0.71 11.93 21.25
C LEU A 118 -0.48 12.10 20.31
N ASN A 119 -1.31 13.15 20.49
CA ASN A 119 -2.39 13.46 19.54
C ASN A 119 -1.84 13.81 18.15
N SER A 120 -0.65 14.39 18.03
CA SER A 120 -0.02 14.65 16.73
C SER A 120 0.35 13.36 15.97
N VAL A 121 0.79 12.34 16.70
CA VAL A 121 1.09 11.01 16.15
C VAL A 121 -0.21 10.29 15.80
N ALA A 122 -1.21 10.36 16.69
CA ALA A 122 -2.54 9.79 16.45
C ALA A 122 -3.22 10.44 15.24
N ALA A 123 -3.07 11.75 15.03
CA ALA A 123 -3.57 12.44 13.85
C ALA A 123 -2.93 11.92 12.57
N GLY A 124 -1.61 11.64 12.57
CA GLY A 124 -0.94 11.00 11.43
C GLY A 124 -1.51 9.61 11.10
N LEU A 125 -1.76 8.79 12.13
CA LEU A 125 -2.38 7.47 11.97
C LEU A 125 -3.83 7.56 11.51
N ALA A 126 -4.61 8.52 12.05
CA ALA A 126 -5.98 8.77 11.63
C ALA A 126 -6.04 9.18 10.16
N GLY A 127 -5.11 10.04 9.73
CA GLY A 127 -4.96 10.42 8.33
C GLY A 127 -4.68 9.20 7.46
N TRP A 128 -3.77 8.33 7.88
CA TRP A 128 -3.43 7.12 7.15
C TRP A 128 -4.62 6.16 6.97
N VAL A 129 -5.49 6.02 7.97
CA VAL A 129 -6.73 5.25 7.83
C VAL A 129 -7.75 5.97 6.94
N ALA A 130 -7.92 7.28 7.11
CA ALA A 130 -8.95 8.06 6.42
C ALA A 130 -8.62 8.35 4.95
N GLY A 131 -7.36 8.62 4.62
CA GLY A 131 -6.92 9.08 3.30
C GLY A 131 -7.28 8.16 2.14
N PRO A 132 -7.09 6.84 2.26
CA PRO A 132 -7.52 5.89 1.25
C PRO A 132 -8.98 6.03 0.84
N PHE A 133 -9.89 6.28 1.79
CA PHE A 133 -11.32 6.44 1.48
C PHE A 133 -11.62 7.63 0.57
N PHE A 134 -10.84 8.72 0.70
CA PHE A 134 -10.99 9.90 -0.14
C PHE A 134 -10.26 9.79 -1.46
N VAL A 135 -9.04 9.21 -1.46
CA VAL A 135 -8.13 9.25 -2.61
C VAL A 135 -8.30 8.06 -3.55
N ILE A 136 -8.70 6.87 -3.05
CA ILE A 136 -8.90 5.68 -3.90
C ILE A 136 -9.99 5.90 -4.97
N PRO A 137 -11.16 6.50 -4.69
CA PRO A 137 -12.16 6.75 -5.72
C PRO A 137 -11.63 7.61 -6.88
N LEU A 138 -10.70 8.54 -6.60
CA LEU A 138 -10.07 9.36 -7.64
C LEU A 138 -9.24 8.54 -8.63
N VAL A 139 -8.73 7.36 -8.24
CA VAL A 139 -7.94 6.49 -9.13
C VAL A 139 -8.70 6.15 -10.41
N GLY A 140 -10.03 5.95 -10.32
CA GLY A 140 -10.87 5.67 -11.48
C GLY A 140 -11.00 6.83 -12.47
N VAL A 141 -10.74 8.06 -12.03
CA VAL A 141 -10.88 9.28 -12.85
C VAL A 141 -9.53 9.79 -13.35
N ILE A 142 -8.52 9.84 -12.48
CA ILE A 142 -7.21 10.44 -12.79
C ILE A 142 -6.11 9.41 -13.08
N GLY A 143 -6.38 8.11 -12.91
CA GLY A 143 -5.41 7.04 -13.15
C GLY A 143 -4.50 6.75 -11.97
N ARG A 144 -3.99 5.51 -11.91
CA ARG A 144 -3.24 5.01 -10.74
C ARG A 144 -1.88 5.67 -10.61
N SER A 145 -1.17 5.89 -11.73
CA SER A 145 0.17 6.49 -11.70
C SER A 145 0.12 7.96 -11.31
N SER A 146 -0.89 8.69 -11.78
CA SER A 146 -1.13 10.08 -11.39
C SER A 146 -1.39 10.23 -9.90
N VAL A 147 -2.26 9.39 -9.32
CA VAL A 147 -2.57 9.42 -7.87
C VAL A 147 -1.32 9.18 -7.03
N VAL A 148 -0.49 8.20 -7.37
CA VAL A 148 0.76 7.92 -6.64
C VAL A 148 1.73 9.10 -6.73
N PHE A 149 1.85 9.73 -7.89
CA PHE A 149 2.74 10.87 -8.05
C PHE A 149 2.28 12.08 -7.22
N TRP A 150 1.00 12.44 -7.32
CA TRP A 150 0.46 13.58 -6.58
C TRP A 150 0.41 13.35 -5.07
N SER A 151 0.19 12.10 -4.62
CA SER A 151 0.29 11.79 -3.19
C SER A 151 1.71 11.98 -2.68
N LEU A 152 2.74 11.56 -3.42
CA LEU A 152 4.15 11.80 -3.04
C LEU A 152 4.50 13.29 -3.00
N VAL A 153 4.02 14.09 -3.96
CA VAL A 153 4.20 15.55 -3.96
C VAL A 153 3.52 16.18 -2.74
N ALA A 154 2.31 15.75 -2.41
CA ALA A 154 1.59 16.22 -1.23
C ALA A 154 2.32 15.86 0.07
N ILE A 155 2.87 14.64 0.17
CA ILE A 155 3.71 14.23 1.31
C ILE A 155 4.93 15.13 1.41
N PHE A 156 5.62 15.38 0.30
CA PHE A 156 6.81 16.25 0.28
C PHE A 156 6.50 17.66 0.82
N ALA A 157 5.38 18.25 0.37
CA ALA A 157 4.92 19.54 0.87
C ALA A 157 4.55 19.49 2.37
N CYS A 158 3.89 18.41 2.83
CA CYS A 158 3.53 18.25 4.25
C CYS A 158 4.77 18.06 5.15
N GLN A 159 5.83 17.43 4.65
CA GLN A 159 7.08 17.30 5.39
C GLN A 159 7.82 18.64 5.50
N ILE A 160 7.83 19.46 4.45
CA ILE A 160 8.35 20.84 4.53
C ILE A 160 7.52 21.67 5.51
N TRP A 161 6.19 21.62 5.39
CA TRP A 161 5.28 22.34 6.28
C TRP A 161 5.60 22.03 7.74
N ALA A 162 5.73 20.75 8.08
CA ALA A 162 6.10 20.34 9.42
C ALA A 162 7.48 20.74 9.90
N ALA A 163 8.45 20.81 9.00
CA ALA A 163 9.81 21.16 9.34
C ALA A 163 9.94 22.65 9.71
N GLU A 164 9.07 23.49 9.14
CA GLU A 164 8.99 24.93 9.39
C GLU A 164 8.14 25.27 10.63
N MET A 165 7.14 24.45 10.97
CA MET A 165 6.29 24.65 12.15
C MET A 165 7.09 24.33 13.43
N THR A 166 7.92 25.27 13.89
CA THR A 166 8.78 25.12 15.08
C THR A 166 8.45 26.10 16.20
N GLY A 167 7.53 27.04 15.98
CA GLY A 167 7.12 28.02 16.96
C GLY A 167 6.22 27.47 18.05
N ALA A 168 6.21 28.13 19.21
CA ALA A 168 5.42 27.70 20.38
C ALA A 168 3.90 27.61 20.11
N ASN A 169 3.38 28.41 19.18
CA ASN A 169 1.95 28.45 18.82
C ASN A 169 1.60 27.56 17.60
N ASP A 170 2.57 26.88 17.01
CA ASP A 170 2.37 26.15 15.74
C ASP A 170 1.92 24.69 15.92
N TYR A 171 1.66 24.26 17.15
CA TYR A 171 1.28 22.88 17.47
C TYR A 171 0.08 22.35 16.66
N ILE A 172 -0.94 23.19 16.45
CA ILE A 172 -2.13 22.80 15.66
C ILE A 172 -1.75 22.61 14.20
N SER A 173 -1.03 23.58 13.62
CA SER A 173 -0.54 23.52 12.24
C SER A 173 0.36 22.29 12.02
N PHE A 174 1.22 21.99 12.98
CA PHE A 174 2.06 20.80 12.97
C PHE A 174 1.21 19.51 12.99
N THR A 175 0.19 19.44 13.85
CA THR A 175 -0.71 18.28 13.94
C THR A 175 -1.49 18.06 12.64
N LEU A 176 -1.97 19.14 12.01
CA LEU A 176 -2.63 19.07 10.71
C LEU A 176 -1.66 18.60 9.61
N SER A 177 -0.41 19.08 9.61
CA SER A 177 0.59 18.60 8.65
C SER A 177 0.82 17.08 8.75
N ARG A 178 0.74 16.51 9.97
CA ARG A 178 0.83 15.06 10.19
C ARG A 178 -0.40 14.33 9.67
N LEU A 179 -1.60 14.85 9.94
CA LEU A 179 -2.84 14.30 9.41
C LEU A 179 -2.80 14.20 7.89
N PHE A 180 -2.45 15.28 7.20
CA PHE A 180 -2.36 15.30 5.73
C PHE A 180 -1.21 14.42 5.22
N CYS A 181 -0.04 14.44 5.86
CA CYS A 181 1.07 13.54 5.51
C CYS A 181 0.65 12.07 5.59
N GLY A 182 -0.05 11.66 6.66
CA GLY A 182 -0.60 10.31 6.79
C GLY A 182 -1.64 9.98 5.72
N MET A 183 -2.53 10.94 5.43
CA MET A 183 -3.58 10.81 4.42
C MET A 183 -3.04 10.43 3.04
N PHE A 184 -1.93 11.03 2.64
CA PHE A 184 -1.28 10.73 1.36
C PHE A 184 -0.26 9.59 1.47
N GLY A 185 0.35 9.39 2.64
CA GLY A 185 1.39 8.38 2.93
C GLY A 185 0.98 6.93 2.66
N GLY A 186 -0.28 6.59 2.94
CA GLY A 186 -0.80 5.23 2.74
C GLY A 186 -1.11 4.88 1.28
N ILE A 187 -1.25 5.88 0.40
CA ILE A 187 -1.75 5.69 -0.96
C ILE A 187 -0.81 4.86 -1.84
N PRO A 188 0.52 5.10 -1.87
CA PRO A 188 1.43 4.29 -2.68
C PRO A 188 1.46 2.82 -2.24
N ALA A 189 1.29 2.53 -0.93
CA ALA A 189 1.25 1.17 -0.41
C ALA A 189 0.02 0.40 -0.94
N ILE A 190 -1.15 1.05 -0.90
CA ILE A 190 -2.40 0.45 -1.37
C ILE A 190 -2.37 0.25 -2.89
N LEU A 191 -2.00 1.28 -3.65
CA LEU A 191 -1.95 1.18 -5.11
C LEU A 191 -0.84 0.25 -5.58
N GLY A 192 0.24 0.12 -4.82
CA GLY A 192 1.35 -0.80 -5.09
C GLY A 192 0.90 -2.25 -5.21
N SER A 193 -0.05 -2.68 -4.37
CA SER A 193 -0.66 -4.00 -4.48
C SER A 193 -1.32 -4.24 -5.85
N GLY A 194 -2.00 -3.22 -6.39
CA GLY A 194 -2.60 -3.26 -7.72
C GLY A 194 -1.57 -3.38 -8.83
N TYR A 195 -0.43 -2.68 -8.73
CA TYR A 195 0.66 -2.79 -9.71
C TYR A 195 1.21 -4.22 -9.78
N ILE A 196 1.32 -4.90 -8.63
CA ILE A 196 1.77 -6.29 -8.57
C ILE A 196 0.76 -7.21 -9.26
N MET A 197 -0.53 -6.99 -9.03
CA MET A 197 -1.59 -7.77 -9.68
C MET A 197 -1.60 -7.58 -11.20
N ASP A 198 -1.33 -6.38 -11.69
CA ASP A 198 -1.41 -6.11 -13.13
C ASP A 198 -0.20 -6.63 -13.93
N MET A 199 0.99 -6.67 -13.32
CA MET A 199 2.25 -7.02 -14.03
C MET A 199 2.70 -8.48 -13.86
N PHE A 200 2.38 -9.13 -12.74
CA PHE A 200 2.87 -10.47 -12.42
C PHE A 200 1.79 -11.54 -12.59
N TYR A 201 2.20 -12.73 -13.01
CA TYR A 201 1.35 -13.92 -13.06
C TYR A 201 1.13 -14.52 -11.68
N LEU A 202 0.03 -15.27 -11.50
CA LEU A 202 -0.38 -15.86 -10.22
C LEU A 202 0.75 -16.58 -9.47
N HIS A 203 1.55 -17.38 -10.18
CA HIS A 203 2.66 -18.14 -9.59
C HIS A 203 3.83 -17.27 -9.08
N GLN A 204 3.95 -16.02 -9.54
CA GLN A 204 5.00 -15.07 -9.13
C GLN A 204 4.48 -14.01 -8.14
N ARG A 205 3.17 -13.74 -8.15
CA ARG A 205 2.53 -12.71 -7.33
C ARG A 205 2.82 -12.88 -5.84
N GLY A 206 2.75 -14.10 -5.31
CA GLY A 206 3.02 -14.35 -3.89
C GLY A 206 4.40 -13.88 -3.44
N LYS A 207 5.44 -14.14 -4.25
CA LYS A 207 6.80 -13.67 -3.96
C LYS A 207 6.92 -12.15 -4.05
N ALA A 208 6.29 -11.54 -5.07
CA ALA A 208 6.30 -10.09 -5.24
C ALA A 208 5.60 -9.37 -4.06
N PHE A 209 4.45 -9.89 -3.61
CA PHE A 209 3.75 -9.38 -2.43
C PHE A 209 4.59 -9.51 -1.16
N ALA A 210 5.21 -10.65 -0.94
CA ALA A 210 6.06 -10.86 0.23
C ALA A 210 7.23 -9.86 0.28
N ILE A 211 7.91 -9.64 -0.86
CA ILE A 211 9.00 -8.66 -0.94
C ILE A 211 8.49 -7.23 -0.69
N PHE A 212 7.36 -6.89 -1.30
CA PHE A 212 6.74 -5.58 -1.13
C PHE A 212 6.39 -5.31 0.34
N GLU A 213 5.73 -6.25 1.01
CA GLU A 213 5.30 -6.10 2.40
C GLU A 213 6.48 -6.00 3.36
N VAL A 214 7.54 -6.81 3.15
CA VAL A 214 8.76 -6.72 3.96
C VAL A 214 9.39 -5.32 3.88
N LEU A 215 9.42 -4.71 2.70
CA LEU A 215 9.94 -3.34 2.53
C LEU A 215 9.04 -2.30 3.20
N ILE A 216 7.73 -2.47 3.15
CA ILE A 216 6.77 -1.57 3.82
C ILE A 216 6.91 -1.66 5.33
N ILE A 217 6.98 -2.85 5.91
CA ILE A 217 7.20 -3.04 7.35
C ILE A 217 8.55 -2.44 7.76
N PHE A 218 9.59 -2.64 6.96
CA PHE A 218 10.89 -2.03 7.20
C PHE A 218 10.82 -0.50 7.17
N ALA A 219 9.96 0.10 6.33
CA ALA A 219 9.73 1.55 6.31
C ALA A 219 9.08 2.06 7.59
N VAL A 220 8.09 1.35 8.12
CA VAL A 220 7.37 1.73 9.36
C VAL A 220 8.33 1.72 10.55
N VAL A 221 9.11 0.66 10.70
CA VAL A 221 10.09 0.53 11.79
C VAL A 221 11.28 1.47 11.57
N GLY A 222 11.79 1.52 10.34
CA GLY A 222 12.96 2.32 9.96
C GLY A 222 12.72 3.82 10.10
N GLY A 223 11.52 4.31 9.72
CA GLY A 223 11.19 5.73 9.81
C GLY A 223 11.25 6.28 11.23
N GLY A 224 10.57 5.62 12.17
CA GLY A 224 10.61 6.01 13.58
C GLY A 224 12.00 5.87 14.18
N THR A 225 12.68 4.76 13.91
CA THR A 225 14.02 4.46 14.45
C THR A 225 15.06 5.50 14.01
N LEU A 226 15.12 5.80 12.71
CA LEU A 226 16.05 6.80 12.16
C LEU A 226 15.70 8.21 12.64
N GLY A 227 14.40 8.53 12.77
CA GLY A 227 13.95 9.78 13.36
C GLY A 227 14.46 9.97 14.78
N GLY A 228 14.34 8.94 15.63
CA GLY A 228 14.85 8.95 17.01
C GLY A 228 16.36 9.19 17.08
N PHE A 229 17.16 8.47 16.28
CA PHE A 229 18.61 8.65 16.23
C PHE A 229 19.04 10.04 15.79
N ILE A 230 18.31 10.64 14.84
CA ILE A 230 18.58 12.01 14.39
C ILE A 230 18.23 13.02 15.49
N ALA A 231 17.08 12.87 16.13
CA ALA A 231 16.62 13.77 17.19
C ALA A 231 17.49 13.77 18.44
N GLU A 232 18.25 12.69 18.68
CA GLU A 232 19.22 12.63 19.79
C GLU A 232 20.41 13.58 19.58
N ARG A 233 20.86 13.77 18.33
CA ARG A 233 22.09 14.51 18.00
C ARG A 233 21.84 15.87 17.33
N LYS A 234 20.64 16.08 16.79
CA LYS A 234 20.23 17.24 16.01
C LYS A 234 18.87 17.73 16.52
N PRO A 235 18.50 18.99 16.26
CA PRO A 235 17.17 19.47 16.62
C PRO A 235 16.09 18.61 15.91
N TRP A 236 14.98 18.42 16.61
CA TRP A 236 13.91 17.48 16.22
C TRP A 236 13.32 17.78 14.83
N ASN A 237 13.34 19.04 14.39
CA ASN A 237 12.83 19.46 13.08
C ASN A 237 13.66 18.89 11.92
N TYR A 238 14.94 18.56 12.15
CA TYR A 238 15.83 17.98 11.14
C TYR A 238 15.36 16.59 10.66
N VAL A 239 14.58 15.89 11.48
CA VAL A 239 13.99 14.60 11.13
C VAL A 239 13.11 14.73 9.89
N PHE A 240 12.32 15.80 9.79
CA PHE A 240 11.44 16.05 8.66
C PHE A 240 12.23 16.44 7.40
N TRP A 241 13.29 17.25 7.55
CA TRP A 241 14.20 17.58 6.44
C TRP A 241 14.87 16.34 5.85
N TRP A 242 15.31 15.40 6.69
CA TRP A 242 15.93 14.16 6.21
C TRP A 242 14.95 13.30 5.40
N THR A 243 13.68 13.25 5.78
CA THR A 243 12.66 12.48 5.02
C THR A 243 12.40 13.02 3.62
N LEU A 244 12.73 14.28 3.32
CA LEU A 244 12.58 14.84 1.97
C LEU A 244 13.47 14.16 0.94
N GLY A 245 14.64 13.65 1.33
CA GLY A 245 15.55 12.93 0.43
C GLY A 245 14.89 11.71 -0.22
N PRO A 246 14.46 10.69 0.56
CA PRO A 246 13.80 9.51 0.02
C PRO A 246 12.45 9.81 -0.65
N VAL A 247 11.67 10.79 -0.16
CA VAL A 247 10.42 11.20 -0.82
C VAL A 247 10.71 11.86 -2.18
N GLY A 248 11.70 12.75 -2.25
CA GLY A 248 12.12 13.38 -3.51
C GLY A 248 12.67 12.36 -4.50
N ALA A 249 13.48 11.40 -4.03
CA ALA A 249 13.96 10.30 -4.87
C ALA A 249 12.79 9.45 -5.39
N ALA A 250 11.78 9.18 -4.58
CA ALA A 250 10.58 8.47 -5.01
C ALA A 250 9.78 9.27 -6.06
N ILE A 251 9.62 10.58 -5.89
CA ILE A 251 8.94 11.45 -6.88
C ILE A 251 9.64 11.36 -8.24
N LEU A 252 10.97 11.50 -8.25
CA LEU A 252 11.76 11.41 -9.48
C LEU A 252 11.65 10.00 -10.08
N ALA A 253 11.82 8.95 -9.27
CA ALA A 253 11.72 7.57 -9.74
C ALA A 253 10.36 7.27 -10.37
N VAL A 254 9.26 7.69 -9.72
CA VAL A 254 7.90 7.54 -10.25
C VAL A 254 7.74 8.32 -11.56
N PHE A 255 8.19 9.57 -11.61
CA PHE A 255 8.10 10.39 -12.81
C PHE A 255 8.84 9.78 -14.01
N PHE A 256 10.07 9.32 -13.82
CA PHE A 256 10.90 8.80 -14.92
C PHE A 256 10.55 7.37 -15.35
N PHE A 257 10.19 6.48 -14.41
CA PHE A 257 10.13 5.05 -14.68
C PHE A 257 8.72 4.44 -14.60
N VAL A 258 7.80 4.99 -13.81
CA VAL A 258 6.48 4.37 -13.62
C VAL A 258 5.56 4.70 -14.78
N GLU A 259 5.04 3.67 -15.44
CA GLU A 259 4.03 3.81 -16.49
C GLU A 259 2.67 3.33 -15.97
N GLU A 260 1.59 3.82 -16.57
CA GLU A 260 0.24 3.43 -16.18
C GLU A 260 -0.02 1.95 -16.53
N THR A 261 -0.35 1.14 -15.52
CA THR A 261 -0.60 -0.30 -15.67
C THR A 261 -2.07 -0.66 -15.81
N THR A 262 -2.98 0.32 -15.79
CA THR A 262 -4.41 0.05 -15.98
C THR A 262 -4.66 -0.37 -17.43
N PHE A 263 -4.94 -1.65 -17.67
CA PHE A 263 -5.25 -2.21 -18.98
C PHE A 263 -6.60 -2.95 -18.96
N PRO A 264 -7.61 -2.54 -19.75
CA PRO A 264 -8.88 -3.24 -19.84
C PRO A 264 -8.70 -4.55 -20.62
N ARG A 265 -8.66 -5.69 -19.90
CA ARG A 265 -8.59 -7.04 -20.51
C ARG A 265 -9.95 -7.57 -20.95
N ASP A 266 -11.04 -6.97 -20.48
CA ASP A 266 -12.40 -7.29 -20.90
C ASP A 266 -12.71 -6.56 -22.21
N PRO A 267 -13.09 -7.27 -23.29
CA PRO A 267 -13.46 -6.67 -24.58
C PRO A 267 -14.64 -5.68 -24.50
N SER A 268 -15.47 -5.78 -23.46
CA SER A 268 -16.61 -4.88 -23.24
C SER A 268 -16.23 -3.54 -22.63
N MET A 269 -15.02 -3.39 -22.08
CA MET A 269 -14.56 -2.13 -21.52
C MET A 269 -14.01 -1.20 -22.61
N PRO A 270 -14.24 0.13 -22.51
CA PRO A 270 -13.73 1.05 -23.50
C PRO A 270 -12.20 0.97 -23.55
N LYS A 271 -11.63 1.00 -24.75
CA LYS A 271 -10.17 1.04 -24.91
C LYS A 271 -9.66 2.44 -24.57
N ARG A 272 -8.45 2.49 -24.02
CA ARG A 272 -7.76 3.75 -23.70
C ARG A 272 -7.48 4.54 -24.99
N ALA A 273 -7.56 5.87 -24.92
CA ALA A 273 -7.11 6.73 -26.01
C ALA A 273 -5.59 6.56 -26.23
N PRO A 274 -5.09 6.53 -27.48
CA PRO A 274 -3.68 6.34 -27.74
C PRO A 274 -2.87 7.46 -27.09
N LEU A 275 -1.85 7.08 -26.33
CA LEU A 275 -0.90 8.01 -25.73
C LEU A 275 -0.10 8.74 -26.83
N PRO A 276 0.28 10.02 -26.63
CA PRO A 276 1.17 10.71 -27.58
C PRO A 276 2.49 9.94 -27.82
N LYS A 277 3.22 10.22 -28.90
CA LYS A 277 4.48 9.49 -29.18
C LYS A 277 5.72 10.12 -28.50
N GLY A 278 5.61 11.35 -28.02
CA GLY A 278 6.72 12.06 -27.37
C GLY A 278 6.90 11.63 -25.91
N TRP A 279 8.14 11.34 -25.50
CA TRP A 279 8.46 10.87 -24.14
C TRP A 279 7.93 11.83 -23.06
N LEU A 280 8.23 13.13 -23.18
CA LEU A 280 7.76 14.14 -22.22
C LEU A 280 6.24 14.37 -22.30
N ALA A 281 5.67 14.32 -23.50
CA ALA A 281 4.23 14.46 -23.72
C ALA A 281 3.44 13.29 -23.10
N ASN A 282 4.02 12.09 -23.07
CA ASN A 282 3.45 10.92 -22.39
C ASN A 282 3.49 11.03 -20.89
N ARG A 283 4.60 11.52 -20.34
CA ARG A 283 4.74 11.74 -18.90
C ARG A 283 3.77 12.82 -18.43
N ILE A 284 3.70 13.94 -19.13
CA ILE A 284 2.73 15.00 -18.84
C ILE A 284 1.30 14.45 -18.99
N ALA A 285 0.95 13.77 -20.08
CA ALA A 285 -0.40 13.20 -20.24
C ALA A 285 -0.75 12.11 -19.21
N THR A 286 0.26 11.45 -18.62
CA THR A 286 0.08 10.41 -17.59
C THR A 286 -0.07 10.99 -16.19
N PHE A 287 0.65 12.06 -15.87
CA PHE A 287 0.69 12.65 -14.52
C PHE A 287 -0.10 13.98 -14.39
N LEU A 288 -0.43 14.65 -15.50
CA LEU A 288 -1.02 16.00 -15.57
C LEU A 288 -2.04 16.15 -16.71
N PRO A 289 -3.36 16.23 -16.46
CA PRO A 289 -4.18 15.42 -15.58
C PRO A 289 -4.39 14.03 -16.22
N GLY A 290 -4.09 12.95 -15.50
CA GLY A 290 -4.14 11.57 -16.02
C GLY A 290 -5.52 11.06 -16.49
N THR A 291 -6.50 11.94 -16.73
CA THR A 291 -7.80 11.64 -17.33
C THR A 291 -7.70 11.01 -18.72
N LYS A 292 -6.60 11.25 -19.45
CA LYS A 292 -6.33 10.60 -20.75
C LYS A 292 -5.86 9.15 -20.62
N THR A 293 -5.53 8.68 -19.42
CA THR A 293 -5.05 7.31 -19.19
C THR A 293 -6.16 6.33 -18.84
N GLN A 294 -7.34 6.85 -18.47
CA GLN A 294 -8.53 6.07 -18.18
C GLN A 294 -9.44 5.95 -19.41
N PRO A 295 -10.17 4.84 -19.56
CA PRO A 295 -11.17 4.69 -20.60
C PRO A 295 -12.30 5.72 -20.44
N SER A 296 -12.74 6.34 -21.55
CA SER A 296 -13.72 7.42 -21.51
C SER A 296 -15.05 6.95 -20.89
N GLY A 297 -15.59 7.70 -19.92
CA GLY A 297 -16.93 7.47 -19.36
C GLY A 297 -17.00 7.11 -17.87
N LYS A 298 -15.87 6.81 -17.20
CA LYS A 298 -15.91 6.48 -15.75
C LYS A 298 -16.15 7.67 -14.82
N GLY A 299 -15.99 8.91 -15.30
CA GLY A 299 -16.33 10.12 -14.55
C GLY A 299 -17.83 10.43 -14.52
N SER A 300 -18.60 9.99 -15.53
CA SER A 300 -20.04 10.23 -15.60
C SER A 300 -20.86 9.33 -14.67
N GLU A 301 -20.32 8.18 -14.24
CA GLU A 301 -20.97 7.31 -13.24
C GLU A 301 -21.00 7.98 -11.85
N PHE A 302 -19.96 8.71 -11.48
CA PHE A 302 -19.94 9.47 -10.21
C PHE A 302 -20.91 10.66 -10.20
N VAL A 303 -21.26 11.21 -11.37
CA VAL A 303 -22.23 12.31 -11.50
C VAL A 303 -23.67 11.80 -11.60
N SER A 304 -23.87 10.57 -12.09
CA SER A 304 -25.21 9.98 -12.30
C SER A 304 -25.79 9.25 -11.09
N THR A 305 -25.04 9.13 -9.97
CA THR A 305 -25.47 8.38 -8.77
C THR A 305 -25.92 9.28 -7.62
N HIS A 306 -26.36 10.52 -7.93
CA HIS A 306 -26.97 11.44 -6.96
C HIS A 306 -28.36 11.86 -7.41
#